data_AF-A0A359M4K3-F1
#
_entry.id   AF-A0A359M4K3-F1
#
_cell.length_a   1.000
_cell.length_b   1.000
_cell.length_c   1.000
_cell.angle_alpha   90.00
_cell.angle_beta   90.00
_cell.angle_gamma   90.00
#
_symmetry.space_group_name_H-M   'P 1'
#
loop_
_entity.id
_entity.type
_entity.pdbx_description
1 polymer ?
#
loop_
_entity_poly.entity_id
_entity_poly.type
_entity_poly.pdbx_seq_one_letter_code
_entity_poly.pdbx_strand_id
1 'polypeptide(L)'
;MRSLALFLCSASLLLADQAGGIKWTAPAAWKAQPGRPMRAATYTVPPAAGDSEAGEVAVFYFGPGQGGGVEANIQRWVGQFQTADGKPAAGKEKIAKRSVNGIPVTTIDLNGTYTAAGGPMATTKSNKTNYRLLGAIAEGAQGAVFFKLTAPAKTAAANQATFDTMILSLTK
;
A
#
# COMPACT_ATOMS: atom_id res chain seq x y z
N MET A 1 -31.96 43.36 8.44
CA MET A 1 -31.45 42.01 8.74
C MET A 1 -30.95 41.41 7.45
N ARG A 2 -29.64 41.23 7.28
CA ARG A 2 -29.04 40.57 6.11
C ARG A 2 -28.68 39.16 6.52
N SER A 3 -29.45 38.17 6.08
CA SER A 3 -29.15 36.76 6.30
C SER A 3 -27.98 36.34 5.42
N LEU A 4 -26.86 36.01 6.06
CA LEU A 4 -25.69 35.43 5.41
C LEU A 4 -25.94 33.93 5.25
N ALA A 5 -26.24 33.48 4.03
CA ALA A 5 -26.33 32.06 3.72
C ALA A 5 -24.91 31.48 3.64
N LEU A 6 -24.54 30.70 4.64
CA LEU A 6 -23.30 29.94 4.67
C LEU A 6 -23.43 28.74 3.72
N PHE A 7 -22.89 28.85 2.52
CA PHE A 7 -22.70 27.70 1.63
C PHE A 7 -21.58 26.82 2.19
N LEU A 8 -21.94 25.73 2.89
CA LEU A 8 -21.01 24.64 3.13
C LEU A 8 -20.76 23.92 1.80
N CYS A 9 -19.68 24.31 1.12
CA CYS A 9 -19.12 23.54 0.02
C CYS A 9 -18.51 22.27 0.63
N SER A 10 -19.29 21.19 0.69
CA SER A 10 -18.79 19.87 1.08
C SER A 10 -17.89 19.37 -0.04
N ALA A 11 -16.59 19.62 0.08
CA ALA A 11 -15.59 19.04 -0.80
C ALA A 11 -15.56 17.53 -0.52
N SER A 12 -16.36 16.78 -1.27
CA SER A 12 -16.18 15.34 -1.40
C SER A 12 -14.80 15.14 -2.03
N LEU A 13 -13.81 14.81 -1.21
CA LEU A 13 -12.54 14.28 -1.70
C LEU A 13 -12.89 13.02 -2.49
N LEU A 14 -12.94 13.14 -3.83
CA LEU A 14 -13.00 11.98 -4.71
C LEU A 14 -11.67 11.25 -4.54
N LEU A 15 -11.68 10.28 -3.63
CA LEU A 15 -10.60 9.33 -3.49
C LEU A 15 -10.58 8.49 -4.75
N ALA A 16 -9.42 8.31 -5.37
CA ALA A 16 -9.29 7.27 -6.38
C ALA A 16 -9.39 5.92 -5.65
N ASP A 17 -10.52 5.28 -5.83
CA ASP A 17 -10.84 3.91 -5.44
C ASP A 17 -10.73 2.95 -6.64
N GLN A 18 -10.13 3.44 -7.73
CA GLN A 18 -9.98 2.73 -8.98
C GLN A 18 -8.71 3.11 -9.74
N ALA A 19 -8.10 2.14 -10.41
CA ALA A 19 -6.96 2.29 -11.31
C ALA A 19 -6.77 1.01 -12.13
N GLY A 20 -6.13 1.06 -13.29
CA GLY A 20 -5.78 -0.14 -14.07
C GLY A 20 -6.99 -1.01 -14.50
N GLY A 21 -8.20 -0.43 -14.57
CA GLY A 21 -9.42 -1.21 -14.82
C GLY A 21 -9.82 -2.11 -13.65
N ILE A 22 -9.47 -1.72 -12.43
CA ILE A 22 -9.89 -2.35 -11.18
C ILE A 22 -10.43 -1.27 -10.24
N LYS A 23 -11.50 -1.60 -9.50
CA LYS A 23 -12.02 -0.83 -8.36
C LYS A 23 -11.80 -1.57 -7.06
N TRP A 24 -11.70 -0.86 -5.94
CA TRP A 24 -11.57 -1.41 -4.60
C TRP A 24 -12.33 -0.57 -3.58
N THR A 25 -12.67 -1.16 -2.43
CA THR A 25 -13.25 -0.42 -1.30
C THR A 25 -12.16 -0.04 -0.31
N ALA A 26 -11.96 1.26 -0.08
CA ALA A 26 -11.05 1.73 0.95
C ALA A 26 -11.58 1.38 2.35
N PRO A 27 -10.76 0.80 3.25
CA PRO A 27 -11.20 0.52 4.60
C PRO A 27 -11.59 1.78 5.37
N ALA A 28 -12.77 1.79 6.00
CA ALA A 28 -13.27 2.93 6.77
C ALA A 28 -12.38 3.32 7.96
N ALA A 29 -11.63 2.36 8.51
CA ALA A 29 -10.69 2.59 9.60
C ALA A 29 -9.42 3.35 9.17
N TRP A 30 -9.19 3.53 7.87
CA TRP A 30 -7.99 4.18 7.34
C TRP A 30 -8.31 5.59 6.85
N LYS A 31 -7.35 6.48 7.05
CA LYS A 31 -7.48 7.87 6.59
C LYS A 31 -6.82 8.02 5.23
N ALA A 32 -7.61 8.34 4.20
CA ALA A 32 -7.05 8.68 2.91
C ALA A 32 -6.25 10.00 2.97
N GLN A 33 -5.18 10.04 2.20
CA GLN A 33 -4.25 11.17 2.12
C GLN A 33 -4.40 11.92 0.79
N PRO A 34 -3.97 13.20 0.73
CA PRO A 34 -3.88 13.92 -0.54
C PRO A 34 -3.04 13.16 -1.59
N GLY A 35 -3.32 13.42 -2.86
CA GLY A 35 -2.62 12.81 -3.99
C GLY A 35 -1.11 13.01 -3.90
N ARG A 36 -0.36 11.97 -4.30
CA ARG A 36 1.10 11.98 -4.38
C ARG A 36 1.54 11.54 -5.77
N PRO A 37 2.67 12.04 -6.31
CA PRO A 37 3.16 11.62 -7.62
C PRO A 37 3.28 10.09 -7.73
N MET A 38 2.88 9.56 -8.89
CA MET A 38 2.97 8.13 -9.22
C MET A 38 2.15 7.20 -8.31
N ARG A 39 1.16 7.73 -7.58
CA ARG A 39 0.25 6.94 -6.73
C ARG A 39 -1.20 7.20 -7.14
N ALA A 40 -1.96 6.12 -7.30
CA ALA A 40 -3.40 6.19 -7.44
C ALA A 40 -4.04 6.60 -6.10
N ALA A 41 -3.61 6.00 -4.99
CA ALA A 41 -4.10 6.34 -3.66
C ALA A 41 -3.00 6.22 -2.59
N THR A 42 -3.23 6.87 -1.46
CA THR A 42 -2.42 6.67 -0.24
C THR A 42 -3.34 6.70 0.98
N TYR A 43 -3.20 5.70 1.85
CA TYR A 43 -3.96 5.58 3.09
C TYR A 43 -3.02 5.53 4.28
N THR A 44 -3.35 6.28 5.32
CA THR A 44 -2.73 6.14 6.65
C THR A 44 -3.47 5.06 7.43
N VAL A 45 -2.69 4.10 7.91
CA VAL A 45 -3.14 2.97 8.71
C VAL A 45 -2.91 3.29 10.18
N PRO A 46 -3.94 3.22 11.04
CA PRO A 46 -3.80 3.57 12.44
C PRO A 46 -2.78 2.64 13.12
N PRO A 47 -1.94 3.17 14.04
CA PRO A 47 -1.01 2.36 14.80
C PRO A 47 -1.76 1.34 15.66
N ALA A 48 -1.18 0.16 15.82
CA ALA A 48 -1.66 -0.80 16.81
C ALA A 48 -1.42 -0.26 18.24
N ALA A 49 -2.19 -0.77 19.21
CA ALA A 49 -1.97 -0.45 20.62
C ALA A 49 -0.51 -0.68 21.03
N GLY A 50 0.15 0.35 21.56
CA GLY A 50 1.56 0.31 21.96
C GLY A 50 2.57 0.67 20.86
N ASP A 51 2.16 0.79 19.60
CA ASP A 51 2.97 1.45 18.57
C ASP A 51 2.64 2.95 18.56
N SER A 52 3.64 3.79 18.37
CA SER A 52 3.46 5.24 18.17
C SER A 52 3.44 5.63 16.69
N GLU A 53 3.99 4.78 15.82
CA GLU A 53 4.12 5.05 14.40
C GLU A 53 2.99 4.39 13.60
N ALA A 54 2.31 5.19 12.77
CA ALA A 54 1.28 4.73 11.85
C ALA A 54 1.87 3.95 10.66
N GLY A 55 1.03 3.15 10.02
CA GLY A 55 1.37 2.51 8.74
C GLY A 55 0.94 3.36 7.53
N GLU A 56 1.43 2.98 6.36
CA GLU A 56 1.01 3.55 5.08
C GLU A 56 0.66 2.44 4.08
N VAL A 57 -0.51 2.53 3.44
CA VAL A 57 -0.78 1.82 2.18
C VAL A 57 -0.60 2.78 1.03
N ALA A 58 0.36 2.48 0.16
CA ALA A 58 0.53 3.14 -1.12
C ALA A 58 -0.05 2.28 -2.23
N VAL A 59 -0.95 2.85 -3.04
CA VAL A 59 -1.49 2.19 -4.23
C VAL A 59 -0.84 2.83 -5.45
N PHE A 60 -0.06 2.06 -6.19
CA PHE A 60 0.64 2.52 -7.39
C PHE A 60 -0.08 2.01 -8.63
N TYR A 61 -0.12 2.88 -9.65
CA TYR A 61 -0.51 2.53 -11.00
C TYR A 61 0.32 3.39 -11.95
N PHE A 62 0.97 2.74 -12.92
CA PHE A 62 1.93 3.39 -13.81
C PHE A 62 1.44 3.51 -15.25
N GLY A 63 0.23 3.01 -15.55
CA GLY A 63 -0.32 2.92 -16.91
C GLY A 63 -0.22 1.50 -17.52
N PRO A 64 -0.88 1.26 -18.66
CA PRO A 64 -0.85 -0.04 -19.34
C PRO A 64 0.57 -0.43 -19.75
N GLY A 65 0.99 -1.65 -19.40
CA GLY A 65 2.33 -2.17 -19.70
C GLY A 65 3.49 -1.51 -18.94
N GLN A 66 3.21 -0.58 -18.02
CA GLN A 66 4.21 0.15 -17.24
C GLN A 66 4.38 -0.44 -15.82
N GLY A 67 5.41 0.02 -15.09
CA GLY A 67 5.65 -0.38 -13.69
C GLY A 67 6.42 -1.68 -13.50
N GLY A 68 6.66 -2.42 -14.59
CA GLY A 68 7.28 -3.75 -14.58
C GLY A 68 6.30 -4.84 -14.14
N GLY A 69 6.69 -6.10 -14.37
CA GLY A 69 5.87 -7.26 -14.02
C GLY A 69 5.82 -7.55 -12.51
N VAL A 70 5.02 -8.55 -12.16
CA VAL A 70 4.85 -9.06 -10.78
C VAL A 70 6.21 -9.36 -10.13
N GLU A 71 7.03 -10.18 -10.79
CA GLU A 71 8.32 -10.64 -10.25
C GLU A 71 9.29 -9.48 -9.98
N ALA A 72 9.42 -8.56 -10.93
CA ALA A 72 10.30 -7.40 -10.78
C ALA A 72 9.90 -6.50 -9.59
N ASN A 73 8.60 -6.40 -9.30
CA ASN A 73 8.11 -5.64 -8.15
C ASN A 73 8.31 -6.38 -6.83
N ILE A 74 8.12 -7.71 -6.81
CA ILE A 74 8.45 -8.56 -5.66
C ILE A 74 9.93 -8.39 -5.30
N GLN A 75 10.84 -8.55 -6.27
CA GLN A 75 12.28 -8.40 -6.04
C GLN A 75 12.64 -6.99 -5.55
N ARG A 76 12.01 -5.95 -6.09
CA ARG A 76 12.20 -4.57 -5.62
C ARG A 76 11.74 -4.38 -4.17
N TRP A 77 10.61 -4.96 -3.79
CA TRP A 77 10.08 -4.87 -2.43
C TRP A 77 10.92 -5.68 -1.44
N VAL A 78 11.36 -6.88 -1.81
CA VAL A 78 12.30 -7.69 -1.02
C VAL A 78 13.61 -6.96 -0.80
N GLY A 79 14.16 -6.32 -1.85
CA GLY A 79 15.40 -5.54 -1.77
C GLY A 79 15.33 -4.30 -0.86
N GLN A 80 14.14 -3.93 -0.38
CA GLN A 80 13.96 -2.86 0.61
C GLN A 80 14.01 -3.37 2.06
N PHE A 81 14.27 -4.67 2.25
CA PHE A 81 14.31 -5.30 3.56
C PHE A 81 15.64 -6.00 3.80
N GLN A 82 16.09 -5.89 5.06
CA GLN A 82 17.22 -6.62 5.60
C GLN A 82 16.78 -7.41 6.83
N THR A 83 17.51 -8.45 7.17
CA THR A 83 17.40 -9.14 8.46
C THR A 83 17.91 -8.23 9.59
N ALA A 84 17.68 -8.64 10.85
CA ALA A 84 18.11 -7.88 12.01
C ALA A 84 19.65 -7.70 12.08
N ASP A 85 20.42 -8.65 11.54
CA ASP A 85 21.89 -8.59 11.41
C ASP A 85 22.37 -7.87 10.13
N GLY A 86 21.46 -7.18 9.42
CA GLY A 86 21.79 -6.33 8.27
C GLY A 86 22.02 -7.06 6.95
N LYS A 87 21.77 -8.37 6.88
CA LYS A 87 21.87 -9.16 5.63
C LYS A 87 20.62 -8.96 4.76
N PRO A 88 20.68 -9.20 3.45
CA PRO A 88 19.48 -9.18 2.60
C PRO A 88 18.37 -10.10 3.12
N ALA A 89 17.13 -9.65 3.09
CA ALA A 89 15.97 -10.44 3.55
C ALA A 89 15.42 -11.42 2.50
N ALA A 90 16.09 -11.58 1.35
CA ALA A 90 15.63 -12.46 0.27
C ALA A 90 15.46 -13.92 0.73
N GLY A 91 14.38 -14.56 0.30
CA GLY A 91 13.98 -15.91 0.71
C GLY A 91 13.29 -15.97 2.07
N LYS A 92 12.96 -14.82 2.69
CA LYS A 92 12.17 -14.73 3.93
C LYS A 92 10.73 -14.30 3.68
N GLU A 93 10.45 -13.83 2.48
CA GLU A 93 9.12 -13.45 2.03
C GLU A 93 8.21 -14.67 1.84
N LYS A 94 6.93 -14.48 2.12
CA LYS A 94 5.88 -15.43 1.77
C LYS A 94 5.13 -14.90 0.57
N ILE A 95 5.16 -15.65 -0.53
CA ILE A 95 4.46 -15.29 -1.77
C ILE A 95 3.28 -16.24 -1.96
N ALA A 96 2.12 -15.69 -2.32
CA ALA A 96 0.94 -16.47 -2.65
C ALA A 96 0.26 -15.90 -3.90
N LYS A 97 -0.35 -16.77 -4.70
CA LYS A 97 -1.16 -16.39 -5.86
C LYS A 97 -2.61 -16.75 -5.61
N ARG A 98 -3.52 -15.86 -5.97
CA ARG A 98 -4.97 -16.05 -5.87
C ARG A 98 -5.69 -15.32 -7.00
N SER A 99 -6.94 -15.70 -7.24
CA SER A 99 -7.86 -14.95 -8.09
C SER A 99 -8.92 -14.29 -7.22
N VAL A 100 -9.16 -13.00 -7.41
CA VAL A 100 -10.24 -12.26 -6.74
C VAL A 100 -11.17 -11.74 -7.82
N ASN A 101 -12.41 -12.23 -7.85
CA ASN A 101 -13.42 -11.82 -8.84
C ASN A 101 -12.90 -11.86 -10.30
N GLY A 102 -12.09 -12.87 -10.62
CA GLY A 102 -11.50 -13.05 -11.94
C GLY A 102 -10.33 -12.10 -12.26
N ILE A 103 -9.74 -11.46 -11.25
CA ILE A 103 -8.51 -10.67 -11.32
C ILE A 103 -7.38 -11.51 -10.70
N PRO A 104 -6.31 -11.82 -11.44
CA PRO A 104 -5.11 -12.45 -10.88
C PRO A 104 -4.45 -11.52 -9.87
N VAL A 105 -4.13 -12.05 -8.69
CA VAL A 105 -3.47 -11.31 -7.60
C VAL A 105 -2.31 -12.13 -7.07
N THR A 106 -1.12 -11.54 -7.04
CA THR A 106 0.03 -12.09 -6.32
C THR A 106 0.29 -11.25 -5.08
N THR A 107 0.37 -11.90 -3.91
CA THR A 107 0.64 -11.23 -2.63
C THR A 107 1.98 -11.61 -2.06
N ILE A 108 2.57 -10.67 -1.32
CA ILE A 108 3.81 -10.85 -0.58
C ILE A 108 3.61 -10.43 0.89
N ASP A 109 4.25 -11.16 1.79
CA ASP A 109 4.38 -10.81 3.20
C ASP A 109 5.84 -10.96 3.63
N LEU A 110 6.44 -9.88 4.12
CA LEU A 110 7.85 -9.85 4.50
C LEU A 110 8.06 -9.01 5.75
N ASN A 111 8.81 -9.56 6.72
CA ASN A 111 9.23 -8.86 7.93
C ASN A 111 10.73 -8.58 7.89
N GLY A 112 11.17 -7.49 8.51
CA GLY A 112 12.59 -7.19 8.68
C GLY A 112 12.85 -5.72 9.01
N THR A 113 14.08 -5.31 8.77
CA THR A 113 14.48 -3.90 8.80
C THR A 113 14.19 -3.29 7.44
N TYR A 114 13.25 -2.34 7.39
CA TYR A 114 12.90 -1.63 6.17
C TYR A 114 13.90 -0.50 5.92
N THR A 115 14.55 -0.52 4.76
CA THR A 115 15.69 0.36 4.41
C THR A 115 15.39 1.30 3.24
N ALA A 116 14.15 1.30 2.72
CA ALA A 116 13.81 2.18 1.62
C ALA A 116 13.96 3.65 2.06
N ALA A 117 14.85 4.37 1.38
CA ALA A 117 14.92 5.82 1.45
C ALA A 117 13.54 6.41 1.12
N GLY A 118 13.18 7.53 1.75
CA GLY A 118 12.00 8.32 1.39
C GLY A 118 12.11 8.89 -0.03
N GLY A 119 11.93 8.05 -1.05
CA GLY A 119 12.05 8.43 -2.46
C GLY A 119 13.48 8.82 -2.90
N PRO A 120 13.65 9.13 -4.20
CA PRO A 120 14.94 9.50 -4.80
C PRO A 120 15.60 10.75 -4.21
N MET A 121 14.84 11.55 -3.46
CA MET A 121 15.29 12.80 -2.84
C MET A 121 15.51 12.72 -1.32
N ALA A 122 15.31 11.57 -0.67
CA ALA A 122 15.57 11.48 0.77
C ALA A 122 17.07 11.55 1.08
N THR A 123 17.46 12.59 1.79
CA THR A 123 18.82 12.84 2.27
C THR A 123 19.20 11.97 3.47
N THR A 124 18.26 11.25 4.07
CA THR A 124 18.52 10.30 5.17
C THR A 124 17.79 8.98 4.94
N LYS A 125 18.54 7.87 4.92
CA LYS A 125 17.99 6.52 5.07
C LYS A 125 17.79 6.27 6.55
N SER A 126 16.57 6.46 7.05
CA SER A 126 16.21 5.96 8.38
C SER A 126 15.80 4.52 8.25
N ASN A 127 16.66 3.60 8.69
CA ASN A 127 16.32 2.19 8.79
C ASN A 127 15.22 2.02 9.84
N LYS A 128 14.13 1.37 9.45
CA LYS A 128 12.98 1.08 10.31
C LYS A 128 13.02 -0.38 10.71
N THR A 129 13.51 -0.66 11.92
CA THR A 129 13.62 -2.02 12.45
C THR A 129 12.24 -2.57 12.82
N ASN A 130 12.08 -3.91 12.76
CA ASN A 130 10.83 -4.59 13.08
C ASN A 130 9.63 -4.08 12.28
N TYR A 131 9.80 -3.94 10.97
CA TYR A 131 8.77 -3.54 10.02
C TYR A 131 8.26 -4.74 9.25
N ARG A 132 7.06 -4.58 8.71
CA ARG A 132 6.44 -5.57 7.83
C ARG A 132 5.89 -4.90 6.59
N LEU A 133 6.04 -5.59 5.46
CA LEU A 133 5.40 -5.29 4.21
C LEU A 133 4.30 -6.32 3.96
N LEU A 134 3.08 -5.84 3.70
CA LEU A 134 2.03 -6.63 3.04
C LEU A 134 1.81 -6.03 1.66
N GLY A 135 2.00 -6.83 0.62
CA GLY A 135 1.88 -6.39 -0.76
C GLY A 135 0.86 -7.22 -1.52
N ALA A 136 0.18 -6.59 -2.47
CA ALA A 136 -0.66 -7.25 -3.47
C ALA A 136 -0.45 -6.58 -4.82
N ILE A 137 -0.25 -7.39 -5.85
CA ILE A 137 -0.14 -6.96 -7.25
C ILE A 137 -1.33 -7.56 -7.97
N ALA A 138 -2.26 -6.71 -8.37
CA ALA A 138 -3.49 -7.09 -9.04
C ALA A 138 -3.39 -6.78 -10.54
N GLU A 139 -3.57 -7.79 -11.39
CA GLU A 139 -3.38 -7.67 -12.84
C GLU A 139 -4.69 -7.22 -13.50
N GLY A 140 -4.89 -5.90 -13.54
CA GLY A 140 -6.07 -5.26 -14.10
C GLY A 140 -6.07 -5.21 -15.63
N ALA A 141 -7.26 -5.03 -16.21
CA ALA A 141 -7.45 -4.99 -17.66
C ALA A 141 -6.70 -3.83 -18.35
N GLN A 142 -6.38 -2.76 -17.62
CA GLN A 142 -5.63 -1.61 -18.12
C GLN A 142 -4.24 -1.50 -17.46
N GLY A 143 -3.71 -2.61 -16.94
CA GLY A 143 -2.40 -2.69 -16.31
C GLY A 143 -2.46 -3.04 -14.82
N ALA A 144 -1.32 -3.46 -14.28
CA ALA A 144 -1.22 -3.89 -12.89
C ALA A 144 -1.36 -2.72 -11.89
N VAL A 145 -2.03 -3.00 -10.78
CA VAL A 145 -2.16 -2.10 -9.64
C VAL A 145 -1.43 -2.71 -8.44
N PHE A 146 -0.60 -1.93 -7.78
CA PHE A 146 0.30 -2.40 -6.73
C PHE A 146 -0.11 -1.79 -5.39
N PHE A 147 -0.69 -2.60 -4.52
CA PHE A 147 -1.05 -2.24 -3.16
C PHE A 147 0.09 -2.62 -2.23
N LYS A 148 0.63 -1.65 -1.49
CA LYS A 148 1.79 -1.88 -0.62
C LYS A 148 1.57 -1.23 0.74
N LEU A 149 1.29 -2.06 1.75
CA LEU A 149 1.34 -1.68 3.16
C LEU A 149 2.78 -1.76 3.66
N THR A 150 3.26 -0.69 4.30
CA THR A 150 4.49 -0.71 5.11
C THR A 150 4.22 -0.07 6.47
N ALA A 151 4.50 -0.79 7.55
CA ALA A 151 4.24 -0.34 8.91
C ALA A 151 5.14 -1.07 9.92
N PRO A 152 5.22 -0.63 11.19
CA PRO A 152 5.71 -1.48 12.27
C PRO A 152 5.03 -2.85 12.25
N ALA A 153 5.76 -3.92 12.56
CA ALA A 153 5.27 -5.29 12.38
C ALA A 153 3.97 -5.57 13.16
N LYS A 154 3.83 -5.00 14.36
CA LYS A 154 2.62 -5.10 15.17
C LYS A 154 1.44 -4.36 14.54
N THR A 155 1.64 -3.12 14.09
CA THR A 155 0.65 -2.35 13.31
C THR A 155 0.21 -3.08 12.03
N ALA A 156 1.15 -3.65 11.27
CA ALA A 156 0.83 -4.42 10.07
C ALA A 156 0.06 -5.70 10.40
N ALA A 157 0.43 -6.41 11.47
CA ALA A 157 -0.29 -7.60 11.92
C ALA A 157 -1.73 -7.28 12.35
N ALA A 158 -1.93 -6.21 13.13
CA ALA A 158 -3.25 -5.77 13.56
C ALA A 158 -4.16 -5.34 12.40
N ASN A 159 -3.58 -4.87 11.29
CA ASN A 159 -4.32 -4.41 10.12
C ASN A 159 -4.33 -5.41 8.95
N GLN A 160 -3.78 -6.61 9.12
CA GLN A 160 -3.68 -7.58 8.04
C GLN A 160 -5.05 -7.98 7.50
N ALA A 161 -6.01 -8.31 8.36
CA ALA A 161 -7.37 -8.67 7.94
C ALA A 161 -8.07 -7.53 7.19
N THR A 162 -7.84 -6.28 7.61
CA THR A 162 -8.35 -5.08 6.96
C THR A 162 -7.74 -4.89 5.56
N PHE A 163 -6.42 -5.11 5.43
CA PHE A 163 -5.74 -5.11 4.13
C PHE A 163 -6.26 -6.23 3.23
N ASP A 164 -6.39 -7.45 3.73
CA ASP A 164 -6.94 -8.57 2.97
C ASP A 164 -8.38 -8.30 2.53
N THR A 165 -9.21 -7.66 3.36
CA THR A 165 -10.58 -7.27 3.00
C THR A 165 -10.60 -6.27 1.84
N MET A 166 -9.68 -5.28 1.83
CA MET A 166 -9.52 -4.37 0.70
C MET A 166 -9.14 -5.14 -0.57
N ILE A 167 -8.22 -6.10 -0.50
CA ILE A 167 -7.80 -6.93 -1.65
C ILE A 167 -8.90 -7.89 -2.09
N LEU A 168 -9.78 -8.35 -1.21
CA LEU A 168 -10.93 -9.19 -1.58
C LEU A 168 -12.07 -8.38 -2.22
N SER A 169 -12.08 -7.05 -2.03
CA SER A 169 -13.08 -6.16 -2.64
C SER A 169 -12.82 -5.81 -4.11
N LEU A 170 -11.71 -6.29 -4.69
CA LEU A 170 -11.31 -5.93 -6.06
C LEU A 170 -12.36 -6.37 -7.07
N THR A 171 -12.76 -5.47 -7.97
CA THR A 171 -13.72 -5.72 -9.06
C THR A 171 -13.25 -5.05 -10.34
N LYS A 172 -13.76 -5.50 -11.50
CA LYS A 172 -13.46 -4.91 -12.82
C LYS A 172 -14.33 -3.69 -13.10
#